data_AF-A0A4V0XFN9-F1
#
_entry.id   AF-A0A4V0XFN9-F1
#
_cell.length_a   1.000
_cell.length_b   1.000
_cell.length_c   1.000
_cell.angle_alpha   90.00
_cell.angle_beta   90.00
_cell.angle_gamma   90.00
#
_symmetry.space_group_name_H-M   'P 1'
#
loop_
_entity.id
_entity.type
_entity.pdbx_description
1 polymer ?
#
loop_
_entity_poly.entity_id
_entity_poly.type
_entity_poly.pdbx_seq_one_letter_code
_entity_poly.pdbx_strand_id
1 'polypeptide(L)'
;MSFRRVWARFCASGRTLGPTAGAREEWHRGRRWYHVTLLRIDDPAVTARRAAVLAAMPDLIVPFALDHPHVTVFVHGFVDPDRLAAPPWEAEPVSLRIGGANAFRSCVFLEARCGRIPELRDRFSEIEERWSTYRPHLTVGLFRAGGPVAPVVSRLRPFRRLPTLEVLGRVTTMLLDAFDPSGAVRRLTEVQNRDVLPASFPASPSVTDR
;
A
#
# COMPACT_ATOMS: atom_id res chain seq x y z
N MET A 1 -15.76 3.22 -11.67
CA MET A 1 -16.52 2.06 -11.12
C MET A 1 -16.66 2.18 -9.60
N SER A 2 -17.84 1.98 -9.03
CA SER A 2 -18.10 2.13 -7.59
C SER A 2 -17.70 0.87 -6.80
N PHE A 3 -17.42 1.00 -5.50
CA PHE A 3 -17.13 -0.15 -4.64
C PHE A 3 -18.32 -1.12 -4.48
N ARG A 4 -19.55 -0.65 -4.70
CA ARG A 4 -20.74 -1.52 -4.81
C ARG A 4 -20.61 -2.50 -5.99
N ARG A 5 -20.13 -2.03 -7.15
CA ARG A 5 -19.89 -2.90 -8.31
C ARG A 5 -18.71 -3.85 -8.08
N VAL A 6 -17.67 -3.41 -7.37
CA VAL A 6 -16.54 -4.29 -6.99
C VAL A 6 -17.05 -5.45 -6.13
N TRP A 7 -17.85 -5.14 -5.11
CA TRP A 7 -18.44 -6.14 -4.24
C TRP A 7 -19.33 -7.13 -5.01
N ALA A 8 -20.22 -6.63 -5.88
CA ALA A 8 -21.06 -7.49 -6.70
C ALA A 8 -20.24 -8.44 -7.58
N ARG A 9 -19.15 -7.94 -8.20
CA ARG A 9 -18.25 -8.75 -9.03
C ARG A 9 -17.51 -9.80 -8.19
N PHE A 10 -17.09 -9.46 -6.97
CA PHE A 10 -16.48 -10.42 -6.06
C PHE A 10 -17.47 -11.53 -5.68
N CYS A 11 -18.69 -11.18 -5.25
CA CYS A 11 -19.73 -12.17 -4.95
C CYS A 11 -20.01 -13.10 -6.14
N ALA A 12 -20.03 -12.55 -7.36
CA ALA A 12 -20.29 -13.31 -8.58
C ALA A 12 -19.09 -14.14 -9.07
N SER A 13 -17.87 -13.95 -8.56
CA SER A 13 -16.69 -14.63 -9.10
C SER A 13 -16.60 -16.11 -8.74
N GLY A 14 -17.42 -16.58 -7.80
CA GLY A 14 -17.48 -17.97 -7.33
C GLY A 14 -16.28 -18.42 -6.50
N ARG A 15 -15.06 -18.01 -6.88
CA ARG A 15 -13.80 -18.41 -6.23
C ARG A 15 -12.82 -17.26 -6.00
N THR A 16 -12.13 -17.35 -4.86
CA THR A 16 -10.91 -16.59 -4.56
C THR A 16 -9.69 -17.18 -5.27
N LEU A 17 -8.60 -16.42 -5.27
CA LEU A 17 -7.28 -16.79 -5.77
C LEU A 17 -6.32 -16.77 -4.59
N GLY A 18 -5.60 -17.87 -4.39
CA GLY A 18 -4.46 -17.94 -3.46
C GLY A 18 -3.14 -17.72 -4.18
N PRO A 19 -2.01 -17.91 -3.47
CA PRO A 19 -0.68 -17.88 -4.07
C PRO A 19 -0.57 -18.94 -5.18
N THR A 20 0.04 -18.57 -6.30
CA THR A 20 0.39 -19.48 -7.38
C THR A 20 1.87 -19.85 -7.24
N ALA A 21 2.19 -21.14 -7.23
CA ALA A 21 3.56 -21.61 -7.18
C ALA A 21 4.37 -21.04 -8.37
N GLY A 22 5.59 -20.55 -8.13
CA GLY A 22 6.46 -19.98 -9.16
C GLY A 22 6.12 -18.55 -9.59
N ALA A 23 4.95 -18.01 -9.22
CA ALA A 23 4.52 -16.70 -9.69
C ALA A 23 5.37 -15.55 -9.13
N ARG A 24 5.95 -15.73 -7.94
CA ARG A 24 6.83 -14.72 -7.33
C ARG A 24 8.16 -14.68 -8.07
N GLU A 25 8.73 -15.86 -8.31
CA GLU A 25 9.97 -16.07 -9.05
C GLU A 25 9.86 -15.51 -10.47
N GLU A 26 8.73 -15.79 -11.15
CA GLU A 26 8.43 -15.26 -12.48
C GLU A 26 8.26 -13.74 -12.48
N TRP A 27 7.65 -13.18 -11.43
CA TRP A 27 7.49 -11.73 -11.30
C TRP A 27 8.83 -11.03 -11.10
N HIS A 28 9.66 -11.47 -10.15
CA HIS A 28 10.89 -10.75 -9.85
C HIS A 28 12.04 -11.09 -10.81
N ARG A 29 12.09 -12.27 -11.42
CA ARG A 29 13.12 -12.68 -12.42
C ARG A 29 14.55 -12.39 -11.96
N GLY A 30 14.85 -12.66 -10.70
CA GLY A 30 16.16 -12.37 -10.10
C GLY A 30 16.38 -10.93 -9.62
N ARG A 31 15.48 -9.99 -9.94
CA ARG A 31 15.53 -8.60 -9.45
C ARG A 31 15.06 -8.53 -8.01
N ARG A 32 15.72 -7.72 -7.17
CA ARG A 32 15.49 -7.70 -5.72
C ARG A 32 14.59 -6.58 -5.25
N TRP A 33 14.86 -5.36 -5.69
CA TRP A 33 14.26 -4.17 -5.08
C TRP A 33 13.07 -3.67 -5.89
N TYR A 34 11.88 -3.74 -5.28
CA TYR A 34 10.63 -3.29 -5.89
C TYR A 34 10.18 -1.96 -5.29
N HIS A 35 10.11 -0.92 -6.11
CA HIS A 35 9.85 0.44 -5.70
C HIS A 35 8.35 0.78 -5.80
N VAL A 36 7.81 1.27 -4.70
CA VAL A 36 6.40 1.71 -4.59
C VAL A 36 6.30 3.04 -3.86
N THR A 37 5.37 3.88 -4.31
CA THR A 37 4.92 5.04 -3.55
C THR A 37 3.54 4.76 -2.97
N LEU A 38 3.35 5.11 -1.69
CA LEU A 38 2.15 4.86 -0.93
C LEU A 38 1.74 6.07 -0.07
N LEU A 39 0.48 6.10 0.32
CA LEU A 39 -0.02 6.92 1.41
C LEU A 39 0.00 6.07 2.68
N ARG A 40 0.96 6.29 3.56
CA ARG A 40 1.04 5.67 4.88
C ARG A 40 0.04 6.37 5.82
N ILE A 41 -0.77 5.59 6.52
CA ILE A 41 -1.80 6.09 7.43
C ILE A 41 -1.43 5.69 8.85
N ASP A 42 -1.13 6.69 9.68
CA ASP A 42 -0.85 6.51 11.11
C ASP A 42 -2.08 6.92 11.92
N ASP A 43 -3.14 6.12 11.82
CA ASP A 43 -4.40 6.35 12.54
C ASP A 43 -4.81 5.08 13.32
N PRO A 44 -5.00 5.17 14.65
CA PRO A 44 -5.30 4.01 15.47
C PRO A 44 -6.68 3.39 15.16
N ALA A 45 -7.67 4.18 14.73
CA ALA A 45 -8.99 3.66 14.36
C ALA A 45 -8.92 2.86 13.05
N VAL A 46 -8.08 3.28 12.10
CA VAL A 46 -7.81 2.50 10.87
C VAL A 46 -7.08 1.20 11.21
N THR A 47 -6.06 1.25 12.07
CA THR A 47 -5.35 0.06 12.53
C THR A 47 -6.27 -0.93 13.22
N ALA A 48 -7.10 -0.46 14.16
CA ALA A 48 -8.09 -1.28 14.86
C ALA A 48 -9.10 -1.90 13.89
N ARG A 49 -9.58 -1.13 12.90
CA ARG A 49 -10.51 -1.64 11.88
C ARG A 49 -9.86 -2.72 11.01
N ARG A 50 -8.61 -2.53 10.57
CA ARG A 50 -7.86 -3.54 9.82
C ARG A 50 -7.71 -4.82 10.65
N ALA A 51 -7.32 -4.69 11.92
CA ALA A 51 -7.16 -5.83 12.82
C ALA A 51 -8.48 -6.59 13.05
N ALA A 52 -9.60 -5.88 13.23
CA ALA A 52 -10.92 -6.50 13.42
C ALA A 52 -11.35 -7.32 12.18
N VAL A 53 -11.12 -6.79 10.97
CA VAL A 53 -11.42 -7.53 9.73
C VAL A 53 -10.50 -8.75 9.61
N LEU A 54 -9.21 -8.61 9.91
CA LEU A 54 -8.26 -9.71 9.88
C LEU A 54 -8.63 -10.84 10.86
N ALA A 55 -9.00 -10.48 12.09
CA ALA A 55 -9.40 -11.42 13.14
C ALA A 55 -10.69 -12.19 12.83
N ALA A 56 -11.55 -11.67 11.95
CA ALA A 56 -12.77 -12.35 11.53
C ALA A 56 -12.52 -13.50 10.52
N MET A 57 -11.31 -13.60 9.96
CA MET A 57 -10.96 -14.52 8.86
C MET A 57 -9.58 -15.19 9.01
N PRO A 58 -9.19 -15.68 10.21
CA PRO A 58 -7.81 -16.16 10.47
C PRO A 58 -7.43 -17.39 9.61
N ASP A 59 -8.44 -18.18 9.25
CA ASP A 59 -8.35 -19.39 8.42
C ASP A 59 -8.34 -19.09 6.91
N LEU A 60 -8.78 -17.90 6.49
CA LEU A 60 -8.96 -17.57 5.08
C LEU A 60 -7.88 -16.63 4.53
N ILE A 61 -7.37 -15.71 5.35
CA ILE A 61 -6.41 -14.71 4.92
C ILE A 61 -5.14 -14.70 5.77
N VAL A 62 -4.02 -14.34 5.14
CA VAL A 62 -2.78 -13.96 5.81
C VAL A 62 -2.68 -12.45 5.88
N PRO A 63 -2.12 -11.87 6.96
CA PRO A 63 -1.85 -10.44 7.03
C PRO A 63 -0.99 -10.01 5.84
N PHE A 64 -1.28 -8.82 5.31
CA PHE A 64 -0.38 -8.23 4.33
C PHE A 64 0.97 -7.86 4.98
N ALA A 65 2.04 -8.06 4.23
CA ALA A 65 3.45 -7.84 4.58
C ALA A 65 3.72 -6.58 5.40
N LEU A 66 3.15 -5.45 4.97
CA LEU A 66 3.33 -4.18 5.65
C LEU A 66 2.45 -4.12 6.91
N ASP A 67 3.10 -3.89 8.04
CA ASP A 67 2.49 -3.78 9.36
C ASP A 67 1.62 -2.52 9.51
N HIS A 68 1.98 -1.44 8.84
CA HIS A 68 1.27 -0.17 8.84
C HIS A 68 0.16 -0.11 7.76
N PRO A 69 -1.00 0.48 8.08
CA PRO A 69 -2.03 0.73 7.09
C PRO A 69 -1.53 1.70 6.01
N HIS A 70 -1.78 1.36 4.75
CA HIS A 70 -1.36 2.19 3.62
C HIS A 70 -2.28 2.00 2.41
N VAL A 71 -2.24 2.96 1.50
CA VAL A 71 -2.86 2.89 0.17
C VAL A 71 -1.77 3.09 -0.87
N THR A 72 -1.57 2.11 -1.76
CA THR A 72 -0.61 2.26 -2.87
C THR A 72 -1.05 3.40 -3.79
N VAL A 73 -0.16 4.37 -4.03
CA VAL A 73 -0.38 5.48 -4.95
C VAL A 73 0.13 5.10 -6.34
N PHE A 74 1.37 4.63 -6.42
CA PHE A 74 2.05 4.33 -7.67
C PHE A 74 3.04 3.17 -7.51
N VAL A 75 3.18 2.38 -8.57
CA VAL A 75 4.06 1.21 -8.61
C VAL A 75 5.12 1.45 -9.69
N HIS A 76 6.33 1.75 -9.24
CA HIS A 76 7.46 2.10 -10.12
C HIS A 76 8.10 0.88 -10.77
N GLY A 77 8.02 -0.27 -10.11
CA GLY A 77 8.61 -1.51 -10.59
C GLY A 77 9.97 -1.80 -9.98
N PHE A 78 10.74 -2.66 -10.63
CA PHE A 78 12.07 -3.06 -10.17
C PHE A 78 13.15 -2.01 -10.49
N VAL A 79 13.99 -1.72 -9.50
CA VAL A 79 15.02 -0.68 -9.60
C VAL A 79 16.33 -1.11 -8.94
N ASP A 80 17.41 -0.41 -9.28
CA ASP A 80 18.67 -0.44 -8.56
C ASP A 80 18.62 0.60 -7.42
N PRO A 81 18.75 0.22 -6.15
CA PRO A 81 18.64 1.14 -5.02
C PRO A 81 19.64 2.28 -5.07
N ASP A 82 20.81 2.07 -5.67
CA ASP A 82 21.87 3.10 -5.75
C ASP A 82 21.55 4.18 -6.79
N ARG A 83 20.53 3.95 -7.63
CA ARG A 83 20.07 4.88 -8.66
C ARG A 83 18.80 5.63 -8.28
N LEU A 84 18.26 5.38 -7.09
CA LEU A 84 17.07 6.07 -6.63
C LEU A 84 17.44 7.46 -6.11
N ALA A 85 16.97 8.47 -6.82
CA ALA A 85 16.91 9.81 -6.27
C ALA A 85 15.88 9.85 -5.12
N ALA A 86 16.14 10.67 -4.11
CA ALA A 86 15.11 11.02 -3.14
C ALA A 86 13.90 11.60 -3.90
N PRO A 87 12.65 11.28 -3.48
CA PRO A 87 11.49 11.86 -4.11
C PRO A 87 11.58 13.39 -4.05
N PRO A 88 11.33 14.10 -5.16
CA PRO A 88 11.65 15.53 -5.28
C PRO A 88 10.65 16.44 -4.55
N TRP A 89 9.82 15.90 -3.67
CA TRP A 89 8.77 16.66 -3.01
C TRP A 89 8.63 16.34 -1.52
N GLU A 90 8.47 17.42 -0.76
CA GLU A 90 7.74 17.37 0.50
C GLU A 90 6.24 17.37 0.16
N ALA A 91 5.53 16.34 0.59
CA ALA A 91 4.09 16.26 0.39
C ALA A 91 3.41 16.45 1.74
N GLU A 92 2.64 17.54 1.85
CA GLU A 92 1.70 17.71 2.95
C GLU A 92 0.83 16.45 3.12
N PRO A 93 0.43 16.10 4.36
CA PRO A 93 -0.49 15.02 4.58
C PRO A 93 -1.77 15.18 3.75
N VAL A 94 -2.19 14.08 3.12
CA VAL A 94 -3.31 14.04 2.19
C VAL A 94 -4.52 13.46 2.91
N SER A 95 -5.68 14.10 2.78
CA SER A 95 -6.93 13.58 3.34
C SER A 95 -7.41 12.32 2.60
N LEU A 96 -7.76 11.28 3.35
CA LEU A 96 -8.36 10.05 2.85
C LEU A 96 -9.64 9.72 3.64
N ARG A 97 -10.52 9.02 2.93
CA ARG A 97 -11.74 8.42 3.48
C ARG A 97 -11.61 6.91 3.46
N ILE A 98 -11.59 6.29 4.64
CA ILE A 98 -11.51 4.83 4.80
C ILE A 98 -12.90 4.29 5.20
N GLY A 99 -13.49 3.50 4.32
CA GLY A 99 -14.81 2.91 4.48
C GLY A 99 -14.79 1.51 5.08
N GLY A 100 -15.83 0.73 4.74
CA GLY A 100 -15.97 -0.67 5.11
C GLY A 100 -15.05 -1.62 4.33
N ALA A 101 -15.04 -2.89 4.75
CA ALA A 101 -14.25 -3.95 4.13
C ALA A 101 -14.87 -4.42 2.82
N ASN A 102 -14.08 -4.77 1.82
CA ASN A 102 -14.48 -5.26 0.50
C ASN A 102 -13.42 -6.29 0.04
N ALA A 103 -13.57 -6.86 -1.15
CA ALA A 103 -12.63 -7.86 -1.63
C ALA A 103 -12.41 -7.82 -3.14
N PHE A 104 -11.19 -8.14 -3.54
CA PHE A 104 -10.87 -8.64 -4.88
C PHE A 104 -10.78 -10.17 -4.80
N ARG A 105 -10.53 -10.84 -5.93
CA ARG A 105 -10.34 -12.29 -5.90
C ARG A 105 -9.08 -12.71 -5.15
N SER A 106 -8.05 -11.86 -5.07
CA SER A 106 -6.76 -12.16 -4.43
C SER A 106 -6.60 -11.62 -3.00
N CYS A 107 -7.43 -10.67 -2.57
CA CYS A 107 -7.28 -10.05 -1.25
C CYS A 107 -8.57 -9.48 -0.67
N VAL A 108 -8.54 -9.28 0.64
CA VAL A 108 -9.50 -8.47 1.40
C VAL A 108 -8.90 -7.10 1.67
N PHE A 109 -9.70 -6.04 1.54
CA PHE A 109 -9.24 -4.66 1.69
C PHE A 109 -10.30 -3.75 2.33
N LEU A 110 -9.91 -2.60 2.87
CA LEU A 110 -10.82 -1.50 3.23
C LEU A 110 -10.94 -0.52 2.06
N GLU A 111 -12.17 -0.06 1.79
CA GLU A 111 -12.44 0.90 0.73
C GLU A 111 -11.75 2.24 1.01
N ALA A 112 -10.82 2.66 0.16
CA ALA A 112 -10.17 3.96 0.27
C ALA A 112 -10.69 4.92 -0.79
N ARG A 113 -10.90 6.18 -0.43
CA ARG A 113 -11.18 7.27 -1.38
C ARG A 113 -10.27 8.45 -1.04
N CYS A 114 -9.66 9.04 -2.05
CA CYS A 114 -8.87 10.25 -1.92
C CYS A 114 -8.91 11.00 -3.25
N GLY A 115 -9.30 12.27 -3.20
CA GLY A 115 -9.43 13.13 -4.39
C GLY A 115 -8.08 13.52 -5.00
N ARG A 116 -7.00 13.52 -4.20
CA ARG A 116 -5.66 13.93 -4.63
C ARG A 116 -4.83 12.82 -5.26
N ILE A 117 -5.26 11.57 -5.21
CA ILE A 117 -4.46 10.47 -5.79
C ILE A 117 -4.20 10.66 -7.29
N PRO A 118 -5.17 11.06 -8.14
CA PRO A 118 -4.89 11.35 -9.54
C PRO A 118 -3.77 12.39 -9.70
N GLU A 119 -3.86 13.52 -9.00
CA GLU A 119 -2.84 14.58 -9.00
C GLU A 119 -1.46 14.06 -8.56
N LEU A 120 -1.39 13.26 -7.49
CA LEU A 120 -0.14 12.65 -7.04
C LEU A 120 0.44 11.69 -8.08
N ARG A 121 -0.43 10.99 -8.82
CA ARG A 121 -0.01 10.01 -9.82
C ARG A 121 0.48 10.67 -11.10
N ASP A 122 -0.10 11.79 -11.49
CA ASP A 122 0.31 12.56 -12.68
C ASP A 122 1.71 13.17 -12.54
N ARG A 123 2.26 13.22 -11.32
CA ARG A 123 3.64 13.64 -11.05
C ARG A 123 4.68 12.60 -11.43
N PHE A 124 4.27 11.34 -11.65
CA PHE A 124 5.16 10.27 -12.08
C PHE A 124 5.13 10.20 -13.61
N SER A 125 6.28 10.40 -14.23
CA SER A 125 6.44 10.35 -15.69
C SER A 125 6.74 8.94 -16.22
N GLU A 126 7.03 7.98 -15.34
CA GLU A 126 7.33 6.60 -15.73
C GLU A 126 6.08 5.78 -16.06
N ILE A 127 6.29 4.71 -16.83
CA ILE A 127 5.24 3.72 -17.08
C ILE A 127 5.05 2.89 -15.81
N GLU A 128 3.85 2.95 -15.23
CA GLU A 128 3.52 2.19 -14.04
C GLU A 128 3.50 0.68 -14.31
N GLU A 129 4.15 -0.11 -13.44
CA GLU A 129 4.08 -1.58 -13.50
C GLU A 129 2.73 -2.05 -12.91
N ARG A 130 1.68 -2.04 -13.76
CA ARG A 130 0.32 -2.38 -13.38
C ARG A 130 -0.42 -3.21 -14.42
N TRP A 131 -1.15 -4.23 -13.95
CA TRP A 131 -1.91 -5.16 -14.80
C TRP A 131 -3.45 -5.02 -14.71
N SER A 132 -3.95 -3.98 -14.05
CA SER A 132 -5.40 -3.74 -13.93
C SER A 132 -5.73 -2.25 -13.82
N THR A 133 -7.01 -1.86 -13.89
CA THR A 133 -7.41 -0.47 -13.65
C THR A 133 -7.13 -0.08 -12.19
N TYR A 134 -6.55 1.11 -11.99
CA TYR A 134 -6.29 1.61 -10.63
C TYR A 134 -7.54 1.58 -9.76
N ARG A 135 -7.35 1.20 -8.50
CA ARG A 135 -8.35 1.42 -7.47
C ARG A 135 -7.65 1.67 -6.13
N PRO A 136 -7.83 2.82 -5.50
CA PRO A 136 -7.30 3.03 -4.16
C PRO A 136 -7.99 2.05 -3.19
N HIS A 137 -7.19 1.32 -2.44
CA HIS A 137 -7.65 0.41 -1.41
C HIS A 137 -6.55 0.20 -0.36
N LEU A 138 -6.95 -0.14 0.84
CA LEU A 138 -6.05 -0.49 1.94
C LEU A 138 -6.14 -1.99 2.16
N THR A 139 -5.10 -2.73 1.76
CA THR A 139 -5.10 -4.19 1.86
C THR A 139 -5.07 -4.63 3.32
N VAL A 140 -6.01 -5.48 3.70
CA VAL A 140 -6.06 -6.11 5.04
C VAL A 140 -5.21 -7.38 5.02
N GLY A 141 -5.45 -8.24 4.04
CA GLY A 141 -4.76 -9.52 3.91
C GLY A 141 -5.03 -10.20 2.57
N LEU A 142 -4.17 -11.17 2.25
CA LEU A 142 -4.22 -11.97 1.03
C LEU A 142 -4.88 -13.31 1.32
N PHE A 143 -5.62 -13.89 0.38
CA PHE A 143 -6.18 -15.22 0.60
C PHE A 143 -5.07 -16.27 0.69
N ARG A 144 -5.19 -17.18 1.67
CA ARG A 144 -4.26 -18.30 1.87
C ARG A 144 -4.28 -19.29 0.71
N ALA A 145 -5.45 -19.50 0.13
CA ALA A 145 -5.69 -20.44 -0.95
C ALA A 145 -6.88 -20.01 -1.81
N GLY A 146 -6.98 -20.58 -3.00
CA GLY A 146 -8.17 -20.41 -3.84
C GLY A 146 -9.33 -21.28 -3.34
N GLY A 147 -10.45 -20.67 -2.99
CA GLY A 147 -11.61 -21.36 -2.41
C GLY A 147 -12.93 -20.67 -2.71
N PRO A 148 -14.06 -21.21 -2.22
CA PRO A 148 -15.38 -20.61 -2.42
C PRO A 148 -15.47 -19.19 -1.86
N VAL A 149 -16.18 -18.30 -2.55
CA VAL A 149 -16.40 -16.92 -2.10
C VAL A 149 -17.40 -16.82 -0.94
N ALA A 150 -18.33 -17.77 -0.80
CA ALA A 150 -19.44 -17.68 0.16
C ALA A 150 -18.99 -17.50 1.63
N PRO A 151 -18.00 -18.27 2.17
CA PRO A 151 -17.50 -18.06 3.53
C PRO A 151 -16.87 -16.67 3.74
N VAL A 152 -16.18 -16.14 2.73
CA VAL A 152 -15.60 -14.78 2.77
C VAL A 152 -16.71 -13.73 2.83
N VAL A 153 -17.74 -13.88 1.98
CA VAL A 153 -18.88 -12.96 1.93
C VAL A 153 -19.60 -12.92 3.27
N SER A 154 -19.87 -14.07 3.88
CA SER A 154 -20.54 -14.15 5.19
C SER A 154 -19.75 -13.44 6.28
N ARG A 155 -18.42 -13.65 6.35
CA ARG A 155 -17.54 -13.02 7.34
C ARG A 155 -17.32 -11.52 7.11
N LEU A 156 -17.39 -11.06 5.86
CA LEU A 156 -17.25 -9.64 5.53
C LEU A 156 -18.52 -8.81 5.72
N ARG A 157 -19.71 -9.43 5.72
CA ARG A 157 -21.00 -8.72 5.83
C ARG A 157 -21.06 -7.70 6.98
N PRO A 158 -20.65 -8.03 8.23
CA PRO A 158 -20.66 -7.08 9.33
C PRO A 158 -19.80 -5.83 9.09
N PHE A 159 -18.74 -5.97 8.29
CA PHE A 159 -17.76 -4.91 8.03
C PHE A 159 -18.05 -4.10 6.76
N ARG A 160 -19.05 -4.49 5.95
CA ARG A 160 -19.35 -3.84 4.65
C ARG A 160 -19.79 -2.38 4.78
N ARG A 161 -20.50 -2.05 5.86
CA ARG A 161 -21.19 -0.76 6.05
C ARG A 161 -20.68 0.02 7.26
N LEU A 162 -19.41 -0.18 7.63
CA LEU A 162 -18.80 0.59 8.70
C LEU A 162 -18.81 2.10 8.37
N PRO A 163 -18.94 2.98 9.39
CA PRO A 163 -18.81 4.41 9.21
C PRO A 163 -17.50 4.79 8.54
N THR A 164 -17.51 5.85 7.72
CA THR A 164 -16.27 6.32 7.09
C THR A 164 -15.37 6.98 8.13
N LEU A 165 -14.08 6.65 8.12
CA LEU A 165 -13.04 7.36 8.86
C LEU A 165 -12.43 8.41 7.94
N GLU A 166 -12.33 9.64 8.42
CA GLU A 166 -11.57 10.72 7.79
C GLU A 166 -10.18 10.71 8.42
N VAL A 167 -9.14 10.49 7.62
CA VAL A 167 -7.76 10.35 8.11
C VAL A 167 -6.78 11.09 7.22
N LEU A 168 -5.57 11.29 7.72
CA LEU A 168 -4.46 11.82 6.95
C LEU A 168 -3.50 10.70 6.57
N GLY A 169 -3.02 10.73 5.33
CA GLY A 169 -1.98 9.85 4.84
C GLY A 169 -0.76 10.64 4.40
N ARG A 170 0.42 10.17 4.77
CA ARG A 170 1.71 10.73 4.35
C ARG A 170 2.20 10.01 3.11
N VAL A 171 2.63 10.75 2.09
CA VAL A 171 3.28 10.15 0.92
C VAL A 171 4.62 9.58 1.37
N THR A 172 4.87 8.32 1.06
CA THR A 172 6.09 7.61 1.44
C THR A 172 6.52 6.72 0.29
N THR A 173 7.83 6.64 0.09
CA THR A 173 8.46 5.77 -0.91
C THR A 173 9.15 4.61 -0.20
N MET A 174 8.95 3.40 -0.72
CA MET A 174 9.44 2.16 -0.10
C MET A 174 10.06 1.25 -1.15
N LEU A 175 11.16 0.58 -0.75
CA LEU A 175 11.66 -0.60 -1.45
C LEU A 175 11.23 -1.85 -0.71
N LEU A 176 10.54 -2.72 -1.44
CA LEU A 176 10.17 -4.04 -0.98
C LEU A 176 11.22 -5.04 -1.46
N ASP A 177 11.68 -5.91 -0.57
CA ASP A 177 12.53 -7.03 -0.97
C ASP A 177 11.66 -8.12 -1.63
N ALA A 178 11.82 -8.26 -2.94
CA ALA A 178 11.08 -9.22 -3.74
C ALA A 178 11.50 -10.67 -3.48
N PHE A 179 12.54 -10.95 -2.71
CA PHE A 179 12.86 -12.30 -2.23
C PHE A 179 12.27 -12.59 -0.86
N ASP A 180 11.83 -11.57 -0.10
CA ASP A 180 11.25 -11.78 1.21
C ASP A 180 9.72 -11.99 1.14
N PRO A 181 9.20 -13.19 1.42
CA PRO A 181 7.76 -13.46 1.38
C PRO A 181 6.97 -12.65 2.42
N SER A 182 7.60 -12.20 3.50
CA SER A 182 7.04 -11.27 4.48
C SER A 182 6.97 -9.83 3.95
N GLY A 183 7.58 -9.57 2.80
CA GLY A 183 7.70 -8.25 2.19
C GLY A 183 8.55 -7.30 3.03
N ALA A 184 9.64 -7.81 3.62
CA ALA A 184 10.58 -6.99 4.36
C ALA A 184 10.96 -5.76 3.54
N VAL A 185 10.94 -4.63 4.25
CA VAL A 185 11.07 -3.33 3.63
C VAL A 185 12.41 -2.75 3.99
N ARG A 186 13.14 -2.29 2.98
CA ARG A 186 14.10 -1.22 3.18
C ARG A 186 13.39 0.10 2.96
N ARG A 187 13.05 0.79 4.05
CA ARG A 187 12.51 2.15 3.97
C ARG A 187 13.64 3.05 3.47
N LEU A 188 13.50 3.58 2.26
CA LEU A 188 14.48 4.51 1.69
C LEU A 188 14.29 5.92 2.23
N THR A 189 13.04 6.35 2.43
CA THR A 189 12.72 7.69 2.93
C THR A 189 11.28 7.70 3.43
N GLU A 190 11.09 8.04 4.70
CA GLU A 190 9.83 8.65 5.12
C GLU A 190 10.03 10.15 4.95
N VAL A 191 9.24 10.79 4.09
CA VAL A 191 9.17 12.24 4.09
C VAL A 191 8.43 12.61 5.38
N GLN A 192 9.19 12.79 6.46
CA GLN A 192 8.69 13.35 7.69
C GLN A 192 8.62 14.85 7.51
N ASN A 193 7.44 15.44 7.74
CA ASN A 193 7.38 16.83 8.17
C ASN A 193 8.18 16.90 9.47
N ARG A 194 9.44 17.34 9.39
CA ARG A 194 10.14 17.88 10.53
C ARG A 194 10.29 19.36 10.29
N ASP A 195 9.79 20.10 11.27
CA ASP A 195 9.98 21.52 11.42
C ASP A 195 11.38 21.95 10.99
N VAL A 196 11.42 23.11 10.36
CA VAL A 196 12.62 23.94 10.17
C VAL A 196 13.53 23.80 11.38
N LEU A 197 14.67 23.14 11.20
CA LEU A 197 15.85 23.41 12.02
C LEU A 197 16.74 24.34 11.20
N PRO A 198 17.21 25.44 11.81
CA PRO A 198 17.83 26.54 11.08
C PRO A 198 19.09 26.07 10.38
N ALA A 199 19.29 26.62 9.18
CA ALA A 199 20.53 26.54 8.44
C ALA A 199 21.68 27.08 9.31
N SER A 200 22.53 26.19 9.80
CA SER A 200 23.95 26.49 10.06
C SER A 200 24.67 25.25 10.60
N PHE A 201 25.52 24.66 9.78
CA PHE A 201 26.76 24.08 10.27
C PHE A 201 27.91 25.03 9.90
N PRO A 202 28.87 25.27 10.82
CA PRO A 202 29.99 26.17 10.56
C PRO A 202 30.91 25.59 9.49
N ALA A 203 31.43 26.47 8.64
CA ALA A 203 32.50 26.11 7.71
C ALA A 203 33.72 25.63 8.49
N SER A 204 34.23 24.44 8.16
CA SER A 204 35.58 24.04 8.56
C SER A 204 36.60 24.99 7.90
N PRO A 205 37.65 25.42 8.61
CA PRO A 205 38.61 26.35 8.06
C PRO A 205 39.47 25.67 6.99
N SER A 206 39.45 26.23 5.78
CA SER A 206 40.48 26.05 4.79
C SER A 206 41.61 27.04 5.05
N VAL A 207 42.81 26.57 5.37
CA VAL A 207 44.04 27.34 5.14
C VAL A 207 45.12 26.39 4.64
N THR A 208 45.38 26.47 3.34
CA THR A 208 46.72 26.29 2.76
C THR A 208 47.50 27.59 2.86
N ASP A 209 48.82 27.45 3.01
CA ASP A 209 49.91 28.40 2.80
C ASP A 209 50.08 29.60 3.76
N ARG A 210 51.08 29.48 4.63
CA ARG A 210 52.38 30.16 4.49
C ARG A 210 53.47 29.44 5.28
#